data_AF-A0A9W7JEJ8-F1
#
_entry.id   AF-A0A9W7JEJ8-F1
#
_cell.length_a   1.000
_cell.length_b   1.000
_cell.length_c   1.000
_cell.angle_alpha   90.00
_cell.angle_beta   90.00
_cell.angle_gamma   90.00
#
_symmetry.space_group_name_H-M   'P 1'
#
loop_
_entity.id
_entity.type
_entity.pdbx_description
1 polymer ?
#
loop_
_entity_poly.entity_id
_entity_poly.type
_entity_poly.pdbx_seq_one_letter_code
_entity_poly.pdbx_strand_id
1 'polypeptide(L)'
;MISFEDEEESFKESFAAPWLALPFKDKSCEKLARYFELSALPTVVIIGPYGKTLHPNVADAIDEYGVEAYPFTPKKIAELEEIEKAKEAAQTLESSLISGDLDYVIGKDGAKVKVTDLVGKTVFLYFSAHWCPPCRAFTPLLVEVYKKIKAKDE
;
A
#
# COMPACT_ATOMS: atom_id res chain seq x y z
N MET A 1 -11.27 21.54 -4.62
CA MET A 1 -11.91 20.68 -3.63
C MET A 1 -13.40 20.61 -3.89
N ILE A 2 -13.90 19.40 -4.09
CA ILE A 2 -15.33 19.08 -4.08
C ILE A 2 -15.54 18.38 -2.75
N SER A 3 -16.21 19.03 -1.82
CA SER A 3 -16.40 18.52 -0.46
C SER A 3 -17.78 17.92 -0.29
N PHE A 4 -17.85 16.84 0.49
CA PHE A 4 -19.07 16.17 0.91
C PHE A 4 -19.28 16.28 2.43
N GLU A 5 -18.64 17.27 3.07
CA GLU A 5 -18.86 17.58 4.48
C GLU A 5 -20.28 18.08 4.74
N ASP A 6 -20.87 17.65 5.85
CA ASP A 6 -22.22 18.08 6.25
C ASP A 6 -22.22 19.40 7.04
N GLU A 7 -21.06 19.75 7.63
CA GLU A 7 -20.83 20.89 8.50
C GLU A 7 -19.84 21.91 7.88
N GLU A 8 -20.15 23.20 8.01
CA GLU A 8 -19.36 24.27 7.39
C GLU A 8 -17.98 24.44 8.05
N GLU A 9 -17.86 24.12 9.33
CA GLU A 9 -16.60 24.17 10.07
C GLU A 9 -15.62 23.10 9.56
N SER A 10 -16.06 21.85 9.43
CA SER A 10 -15.28 20.75 8.83
C SER A 10 -14.89 21.05 7.38
N PHE A 11 -15.77 21.70 6.60
CA PHE A 11 -15.43 22.20 5.27
C PHE A 11 -14.28 23.22 5.30
N LYS A 12 -14.27 24.14 6.27
CA LYS A 12 -13.20 25.14 6.41
C LYS A 12 -11.88 24.51 6.88
N GLU A 13 -11.94 23.54 7.78
CA GLU A 13 -10.76 22.81 8.26
C GLU A 13 -10.10 21.96 7.15
N SER A 14 -10.91 21.28 6.33
CA SER A 14 -10.41 20.49 5.19
C SER A 14 -9.81 21.34 4.07
N PHE A 15 -10.15 22.63 4.03
CA PHE A 15 -9.61 23.62 3.10
C PHE A 15 -8.21 24.11 3.51
N ALA A 16 -7.27 23.18 3.70
CA ALA A 16 -5.95 23.45 4.28
C ALA A 16 -4.87 23.87 3.27
N ALA A 17 -5.05 23.61 1.97
CA ALA A 17 -4.08 23.93 0.92
C ALA A 17 -4.62 25.00 -0.05
N PRO A 18 -3.80 25.56 -0.98
CA PRO A 18 -4.20 26.65 -1.89
C PRO A 18 -5.15 26.19 -3.01
N TRP A 19 -6.02 25.23 -2.72
CA TRP A 19 -6.99 24.70 -3.66
C TRP A 19 -8.14 25.68 -3.83
N LEU A 20 -8.74 25.74 -5.01
CA LEU A 20 -10.07 26.35 -5.17
C LEU A 20 -11.12 25.31 -4.75
N ALA A 21 -12.20 25.72 -4.08
CA ALA A 21 -13.31 24.85 -3.70
C ALA A 21 -14.62 25.29 -4.35
N LEU A 22 -15.52 24.33 -4.59
CA LEU A 22 -16.92 24.67 -4.81
C LEU A 22 -17.52 25.22 -3.51
N PRO A 23 -18.49 26.14 -3.57
CA PRO A 23 -19.18 26.64 -2.38
C PRO A 23 -19.75 25.50 -1.53
N PHE A 24 -19.80 25.70 -0.21
CA PHE A 24 -20.40 24.75 0.71
C PHE A 24 -21.85 24.43 0.32
N LYS A 25 -22.20 23.15 0.26
CA LYS A 25 -23.52 22.62 -0.17
C LYS A 25 -23.95 23.00 -1.60
N ASP A 26 -23.00 23.29 -2.50
CA ASP A 26 -23.31 23.42 -3.92
C ASP A 26 -23.83 22.10 -4.52
N LYS A 27 -24.98 22.14 -5.18
CA LYS A 27 -25.63 20.97 -5.79
C LYS A 27 -24.78 20.33 -6.90
N SER A 28 -23.80 21.05 -7.42
CA SER A 28 -22.84 20.54 -8.40
C SER A 28 -21.96 19.44 -7.82
N CYS A 29 -21.72 19.38 -6.50
CA CYS A 29 -20.93 18.32 -5.88
C CYS A 29 -21.54 16.93 -6.15
N GLU A 30 -22.84 16.75 -5.88
CA GLU A 30 -23.53 15.49 -6.18
C GLU A 30 -23.61 15.20 -7.69
N LYS A 31 -23.81 16.24 -8.50
CA LYS A 31 -23.84 16.09 -9.96
C LYS A 31 -22.51 15.56 -10.48
N LEU A 32 -21.40 16.09 -9.98
CA LEU A 32 -20.05 15.66 -10.35
C LEU A 32 -19.77 14.24 -9.84
N ALA A 33 -20.19 13.90 -8.62
CA ALA A 33 -20.07 12.54 -8.09
C ALA A 33 -20.74 11.50 -8.99
N ARG A 34 -21.97 11.79 -9.44
CA ARG A 34 -22.70 10.94 -10.39
C ARG A 34 -22.02 10.92 -11.77
N TYR A 35 -21.56 12.07 -12.25
CA TYR A 35 -20.94 12.19 -13.58
C TYR A 35 -19.62 11.41 -13.69
N PHE A 36 -18.81 11.39 -12.64
CA PHE A 36 -17.57 10.64 -12.57
C PHE A 36 -17.72 9.24 -11.96
N GLU A 37 -18.96 8.80 -11.72
CA GLU A 37 -19.28 7.46 -11.19
C GLU A 37 -18.49 7.12 -9.92
N LEU A 38 -18.38 8.08 -8.99
CA LEU A 38 -17.63 7.90 -7.75
C LEU A 38 -18.17 6.72 -6.93
N SER A 39 -17.31 5.75 -6.63
CA SER A 39 -17.63 4.57 -5.82
C SER A 39 -16.98 4.60 -4.43
N ALA A 40 -15.90 5.38 -4.25
CA ALA A 40 -15.17 5.52 -3.00
C ALA A 40 -14.45 6.87 -2.89
N LEU A 41 -14.09 7.26 -1.67
CA LEU A 41 -13.22 8.39 -1.38
C LEU A 41 -11.90 7.88 -0.75
N PRO A 42 -10.77 8.60 -0.96
CA PRO A 42 -10.63 9.77 -1.83
C PRO A 42 -10.69 9.43 -3.33
N THR A 43 -11.12 10.37 -4.17
CA THR A 43 -11.00 10.28 -5.63
C THR A 43 -10.38 11.56 -6.19
N VAL A 44 -9.39 11.43 -7.06
CA VAL A 44 -8.70 12.56 -7.69
C VAL A 44 -8.82 12.44 -9.21
N VAL A 45 -9.70 13.24 -9.81
CA VAL A 45 -9.88 13.32 -11.27
C VAL A 45 -8.88 14.31 -11.86
N ILE A 46 -8.17 13.93 -12.93
CA ILE A 46 -7.30 14.86 -13.66
C ILE A 46 -8.04 15.43 -14.87
N ILE A 47 -8.27 16.74 -14.84
CA ILE A 47 -8.79 17.50 -15.98
C ILE A 47 -7.64 18.26 -16.64
N GLY A 48 -7.44 18.04 -17.93
CA GLY A 48 -6.39 18.68 -18.73
C GLY A 48 -6.69 20.16 -19.04
N PRO A 49 -5.72 20.89 -19.60
CA PRO A 49 -5.84 22.34 -19.87
C PRO A 49 -6.97 22.70 -20.85
N TYR A 50 -7.45 21.74 -21.63
CA TYR A 50 -8.56 21.91 -22.57
C TYR A 50 -9.92 21.45 -22.00
N GLY A 51 -10.02 21.23 -20.69
CA GLY A 51 -11.25 20.81 -20.01
C GLY A 51 -11.64 19.34 -20.22
N LYS A 52 -10.77 18.54 -20.86
CA LYS A 52 -11.00 17.10 -21.05
C LYS A 52 -10.43 16.30 -19.88
N THR A 53 -11.16 15.29 -19.43
CA THR A 53 -10.66 14.30 -18.46
C THR A 53 -9.48 13.55 -19.05
N LEU A 54 -8.33 13.59 -18.38
CA LEU A 54 -7.14 12.83 -18.72
C LEU A 54 -7.05 11.52 -17.93
N HIS A 55 -7.50 11.54 -16.68
CA HIS A 55 -7.54 10.34 -15.83
C HIS A 55 -8.73 10.41 -14.87
N PRO A 56 -9.55 9.34 -14.76
CA PRO A 56 -10.78 9.37 -13.96
C PRO A 56 -10.54 9.28 -12.44
N ASN A 57 -9.49 8.59 -11.99
CA ASN A 57 -9.10 8.58 -10.58
C ASN A 57 -7.62 8.26 -10.43
N VAL A 58 -6.81 9.14 -9.84
CA VAL A 58 -5.36 8.93 -9.61
C VAL A 58 -5.02 8.82 -8.12
N ALA A 59 -6.01 8.66 -7.25
CA ALA A 59 -5.79 8.59 -5.80
C ALA A 59 -4.80 7.49 -5.41
N ASP A 60 -5.00 6.27 -5.95
CA ASP A 60 -4.13 5.12 -5.66
C ASP A 60 -2.70 5.36 -6.15
N ALA A 61 -2.53 5.88 -7.37
CA ALA A 61 -1.21 6.22 -7.90
C ALA A 61 -0.48 7.31 -7.08
N ILE A 62 -1.22 8.22 -6.45
CA ILE A 62 -0.64 9.22 -5.53
C ILE A 62 -0.22 8.55 -4.22
N ASP A 63 -1.04 7.67 -3.66
CA ASP A 63 -0.75 6.96 -2.41
C ASP A 63 0.47 6.03 -2.57
N GLU A 64 0.53 5.30 -3.67
CA GLU A 64 1.56 4.29 -3.96
C GLU A 64 2.88 4.92 -4.46
N TYR A 65 2.79 5.86 -5.41
CA TYR A 65 3.97 6.37 -6.14
C TYR A 65 4.28 7.84 -5.89
N GLY A 66 3.37 8.58 -5.24
CA GLY A 66 3.55 10.00 -4.94
C GLY A 66 3.87 10.85 -6.18
N VAL A 67 4.94 11.65 -6.10
CA VAL A 67 5.35 12.56 -7.18
C VAL A 67 5.85 11.82 -8.42
N GLU A 68 6.34 10.58 -8.28
CA GLU A 68 6.88 9.81 -9.40
C GLU A 68 5.81 9.42 -10.41
N ALA A 69 4.54 9.33 -9.98
CA ALA A 69 3.42 9.11 -10.89
C ALA A 69 3.13 10.30 -11.80
N TYR A 70 3.66 11.50 -11.52
CA TYR A 70 3.49 12.67 -12.41
C TYR A 70 4.03 12.37 -13.82
N PRO A 71 3.31 12.71 -14.91
CA PRO A 71 2.11 13.56 -14.99
C PRO A 71 0.75 12.83 -14.86
N PHE A 72 0.71 11.72 -14.12
CA PHE A 72 -0.47 10.88 -13.85
C PHE A 72 -1.18 10.42 -15.12
N THR A 73 -0.38 10.09 -16.15
CA THR A 73 -0.90 9.53 -17.40
C THR A 73 -1.01 8.01 -17.27
N PRO A 74 -1.97 7.36 -17.96
CA PRO A 74 -2.07 5.90 -17.96
C PRO A 74 -0.75 5.22 -18.35
N LYS A 75 0.00 5.81 -19.29
CA LYS A 75 1.31 5.31 -19.71
C LYS A 75 2.33 5.35 -18.56
N LYS A 76 2.43 6.47 -17.85
CA LYS A 76 3.40 6.62 -16.76
C LYS A 76 3.08 5.71 -15.58
N ILE A 77 1.79 5.55 -15.26
CA ILE A 77 1.33 4.64 -14.21
C ILE A 77 1.68 3.19 -14.58
N ALA A 78 1.34 2.76 -15.80
CA ALA A 78 1.69 1.41 -16.28
C ALA A 78 3.22 1.16 -16.29
N GLU A 79 4.04 2.16 -16.61
CA GLU A 79 5.50 2.05 -16.51
C GLU A 79 5.97 1.82 -15.07
N LEU A 80 5.34 2.45 -14.07
CA LEU A 80 5.67 2.28 -12.66
C LEU A 80 5.22 0.91 -12.13
N GLU A 81 4.02 0.47 -12.49
CA GLU A 81 3.48 -0.85 -12.15
C GLU A 81 4.40 -1.97 -12.67
N GLU A 82 4.90 -1.85 -13.91
CA GLU A 82 5.83 -2.85 -14.46
C GLU A 82 7.20 -2.82 -13.77
N ILE A 83 7.69 -1.64 -13.35
CA ILE A 83 8.92 -1.53 -12.55
C ILE A 83 8.73 -2.19 -11.18
N GLU A 84 7.61 -1.95 -10.52
CA GLU A 84 7.29 -2.54 -9.22
C GLU A 84 7.17 -4.06 -9.31
N LYS A 85 6.39 -4.55 -10.27
CA LYS A 85 6.26 -5.99 -10.54
C LYS A 85 7.60 -6.65 -10.86
N ALA A 86 8.48 -5.96 -11.60
CA ALA A 86 9.84 -6.44 -11.84
C ALA A 86 10.69 -6.47 -10.56
N LYS A 87 10.54 -5.47 -9.68
CA LYS A 87 11.20 -5.46 -8.37
C LYS A 87 10.71 -6.60 -7.49
N GLU A 88 9.39 -6.80 -7.39
CA GLU A 88 8.79 -7.90 -6.64
C GLU A 88 9.28 -9.26 -7.15
N ALA A 89 9.28 -9.47 -8.47
CA ALA A 89 9.77 -10.70 -9.09
C ALA A 89 11.28 -10.92 -8.86
N ALA A 90 12.04 -9.84 -8.65
CA ALA A 90 13.47 -9.88 -8.36
C ALA A 90 13.79 -9.88 -6.85
N GLN A 91 12.79 -9.80 -5.96
CA GLN A 91 13.03 -9.85 -4.52
C GLN A 91 13.67 -11.18 -4.14
N THR A 92 14.74 -11.10 -3.37
CA THR A 92 15.42 -12.26 -2.79
C THR A 92 15.30 -12.23 -1.26
N LEU A 93 15.63 -13.35 -0.63
CA LEU A 93 15.67 -13.41 0.83
C LEU A 93 16.70 -12.41 1.38
N GLU A 94 17.83 -12.27 0.69
CA GLU A 94 18.89 -11.33 1.00
C GLU A 94 18.44 -9.89 0.87
N SER A 95 17.79 -9.49 -0.23
CA SER A 95 17.31 -8.12 -0.38
C SER A 95 16.25 -7.73 0.66
N SER A 96 15.53 -8.71 1.19
CA SER A 96 14.45 -8.49 2.16
C SER A 96 14.92 -8.52 3.61
N LEU A 97 15.95 -9.30 3.95
CA LEU A 97 16.41 -9.49 5.33
C LEU A 97 17.75 -8.82 5.65
N ILE A 98 18.55 -8.48 4.64
CA ILE A 98 19.85 -7.83 4.85
C ILE A 98 19.67 -6.31 4.81
N SER A 99 20.15 -5.63 5.85
CA SER A 99 20.17 -4.17 5.93
C SER A 99 21.50 -3.67 6.47
N GLY A 100 22.29 -3.03 5.61
CA GLY A 100 23.67 -2.65 5.93
C GLY A 100 24.50 -3.87 6.35
N ASP A 101 25.08 -3.81 7.55
CA ASP A 101 25.89 -4.89 8.13
C ASP A 101 25.06 -5.98 8.84
N LEU A 102 23.73 -5.86 8.89
CA LEU A 102 22.86 -6.87 9.48
C LEU A 102 22.55 -7.96 8.45
N ASP A 103 23.41 -8.98 8.38
CA ASP A 103 23.32 -10.11 7.44
C ASP A 103 22.82 -11.42 8.08
N TYR A 104 22.23 -11.36 9.28
CA TYR A 104 21.85 -12.53 10.08
C TYR A 104 20.47 -12.43 10.73
N VAL A 105 19.87 -13.59 11.00
CA VAL A 105 18.69 -13.76 11.85
C VAL A 105 19.06 -14.43 13.17
N ILE A 106 18.16 -14.37 14.16
CA ILE A 106 18.40 -14.86 15.51
C ILE A 106 17.57 -16.13 15.77
N GLY A 107 18.25 -17.20 16.17
CA GLY A 107 17.64 -18.45 16.61
C GLY A 107 17.10 -18.38 18.04
N LYS A 108 16.35 -19.40 18.46
CA LYS A 108 15.71 -19.48 19.78
C LYS A 108 16.70 -19.34 20.95
N ASP A 109 17.92 -19.80 20.78
CA ASP A 109 19.02 -19.78 21.75
C ASP A 109 19.88 -18.51 21.67
N GLY A 110 19.52 -17.56 20.81
CA GLY A 110 20.31 -16.36 20.54
C GLY A 110 21.42 -16.58 19.51
N ALA A 111 21.55 -17.78 18.92
CA ALA A 111 22.52 -18.03 17.87
C ALA A 111 22.23 -17.14 16.65
N LYS A 112 23.29 -16.56 16.08
CA LYS A 112 23.21 -15.82 14.82
C LYS A 112 23.32 -16.80 13.65
N VAL A 113 22.35 -16.78 12.75
CA VAL A 113 22.30 -17.58 11.53
C VAL A 113 22.37 -16.63 10.34
N LYS A 114 23.33 -16.80 9.43
CA LYS A 114 23.43 -15.89 8.28
C LYS A 114 22.23 -16.08 7.36
N VAL A 115 21.75 -14.98 6.76
CA VAL A 115 20.66 -15.02 5.78
C VAL A 115 21.05 -15.90 4.59
N THR A 116 22.32 -15.89 4.18
CA THR A 116 22.85 -16.75 3.11
C THR A 116 22.71 -18.24 3.40
N ASP A 117 22.72 -18.66 4.67
CA ASP A 117 22.58 -20.07 5.06
C ASP A 117 21.12 -20.56 4.94
N LEU A 118 20.19 -19.64 4.70
CA LEU A 118 18.78 -19.92 4.46
C LEU A 118 18.43 -20.02 2.97
N VAL A 119 19.33 -19.59 2.09
CA VAL A 119 19.14 -19.67 0.64
C VAL A 119 19.03 -21.14 0.21
N GLY A 120 18.08 -21.42 -0.68
CA GLY A 120 17.76 -22.79 -1.10
C GLY A 120 16.86 -23.57 -0.14
N LYS A 121 16.45 -22.97 0.99
CA LYS A 121 15.42 -23.52 1.89
C LYS A 121 14.08 -22.83 1.64
N THR A 122 12.99 -23.55 1.91
CA THR A 122 11.67 -22.92 2.03
C THR A 122 11.61 -22.15 3.33
N VAL A 123 11.51 -20.82 3.25
CA VAL A 123 11.44 -19.91 4.40
C VAL A 123 10.05 -19.29 4.48
N PHE A 124 9.43 -19.32 5.65
CA PHE A 124 8.19 -18.57 5.93
C PHE A 124 8.51 -17.32 6.74
N LEU A 125 8.02 -16.16 6.29
CA LEU A 125 8.03 -14.92 7.06
C LEU A 125 6.67 -14.77 7.75
N TYR A 126 6.66 -14.84 9.08
CA TYR A 126 5.45 -14.67 9.89
C TYR A 126 5.51 -13.36 10.67
N PHE A 127 4.78 -12.35 10.18
CA PHE A 127 4.64 -11.06 10.85
C PHE A 127 3.65 -11.20 12.01
N SER A 128 4.12 -11.07 13.25
CA SER A 128 3.30 -11.23 14.44
C SER A 128 3.67 -10.23 15.52
N ALA A 129 2.72 -9.98 16.41
CA ALA A 129 2.97 -9.21 17.61
C ALA A 129 2.22 -9.82 18.80
N HIS A 130 2.85 -9.84 19.98
CA HIS A 130 2.24 -10.43 21.18
C HIS A 130 0.94 -9.72 21.59
N TRP A 131 0.87 -8.41 21.37
CA TRP A 131 -0.32 -7.59 21.66
C TRP A 131 -1.48 -7.88 20.71
N CYS A 132 -1.24 -8.46 19.53
CA CYS A 132 -2.26 -8.71 18.52
C CYS A 132 -3.11 -9.96 18.86
N PRO A 133 -4.43 -9.81 19.15
CA PRO A 133 -5.28 -10.94 19.52
C PRO A 133 -5.36 -12.08 18.48
N PRO A 134 -5.56 -11.84 17.17
CA PRO A 134 -5.57 -12.92 16.19
C PRO A 134 -4.22 -13.65 16.09
N CYS A 135 -3.08 -12.95 16.28
CA CYS A 135 -1.76 -13.59 16.31
C CYS A 135 -1.62 -14.56 17.49
N ARG A 136 -2.13 -14.21 18.68
CA ARG A 136 -2.10 -15.11 19.85
C ARG A 136 -2.89 -16.40 19.61
N ALA A 137 -4.01 -16.31 18.90
CA ALA A 137 -4.80 -17.47 18.51
C ALA A 137 -4.12 -18.32 17.41
N PHE A 138 -3.47 -17.68 16.44
CA PHE A 138 -2.88 -18.36 15.28
C PHE A 138 -1.52 -19.01 15.57
N THR A 139 -0.68 -18.39 16.41
CA THR A 139 0.69 -18.87 16.65
C THR A 139 0.77 -20.33 17.14
N PRO A 140 -0.07 -20.81 18.09
CA PRO A 140 -0.09 -22.21 18.49
C PRO A 140 -0.40 -23.16 17.33
N LEU A 141 -1.36 -22.80 16.47
CA LEU A 141 -1.72 -23.58 15.30
C LEU A 141 -0.55 -23.67 14.31
N LEU A 142 0.13 -22.55 14.04
CA LEU A 142 1.31 -22.53 13.17
C LEU A 142 2.43 -23.43 13.71
N VAL A 143 2.66 -23.44 15.02
CA VAL A 143 3.64 -24.32 15.68
C VAL A 143 3.28 -25.80 15.49
N GLU A 144 2.00 -26.17 15.60
CA GLU A 144 1.57 -27.55 15.35
C GLU A 144 1.76 -27.96 13.89
N VAL A 145 1.42 -27.09 12.95
CA VAL A 145 1.63 -27.34 11.51
C VAL A 145 3.12 -27.52 11.22
N TYR A 146 3.98 -26.65 11.73
CA TYR A 146 5.43 -26.75 11.55
C TYR A 146 5.97 -28.09 12.06
N LYS A 147 5.56 -28.54 13.25
CA LYS A 147 5.97 -29.85 13.81
C LYS A 147 5.56 -31.00 12.89
N LYS A 148 4.35 -30.95 12.33
CA LYS A 148 3.84 -31.98 11.40
C LYS A 148 4.58 -31.99 10.07
N ILE A 149 4.95 -30.81 9.54
CA ILE A 149 5.76 -30.70 8.32
C ILE A 149 7.15 -31.31 8.58
N LYS A 150 7.81 -30.88 9.66
CA LYS A 150 9.15 -31.36 9.99
C LYS A 150 9.21 -32.88 10.16
N ALA A 151 8.22 -33.49 10.80
CA ALA A 151 8.15 -34.94 10.98
C ALA A 151 7.86 -35.74 9.69
N LYS A 152 7.46 -35.08 8.58
CA LYS A 152 7.28 -35.72 7.27
C LYS A 152 8.51 -35.65 6.39
N ASP A 153 9.37 -34.66 6.64
CA ASP A 153 10.61 -34.43 5.88
C ASP A 153 11.84 -35.10 6.54
N GLU A 154 11.67 -35.71 7.73
CA GLU A 154 12.62 -36.61 8.42
C GLU A 154 12.34 -38.08 8.09
#